data_AF-A0A4Q1A2E5-F1
#
_entry.id   AF-A0A4Q1A2E5-F1
#
_cell.length_a   1.000
_cell.length_b   1.000
_cell.length_c   1.000
_cell.angle_alpha   90.00
_cell.angle_beta   90.00
_cell.angle_gamma   90.00
#
_symmetry.space_group_name_H-M   'P 1'
#
loop_
_entity.id
_entity.type
_entity.pdbx_description
1 polymer ?
#
loop_
_entity_poly.entity_id
_entity_poly.type
_entity_poly.pdbx_seq_one_letter_code
_entity_poly.pdbx_strand_id
1 'polypeptide(L)'
;MFLQRLKLFFTSITILGTIFLVYSIYNTHKFKTSDLDEKTKNRITHKILYLQSLAYKKFGIKRKIPIKVSNKMPSNLFGAATLNQKGEIVIFLNKKRFKESVDYMIDDVLPHEYAHALMFVFGDVSKENGGHSKKWQDICLALEGKRCNRFVDYNDVIFDKTNLF
;
A
#
# COMPACT_ATOMS: atom_id res chain seq x y z
N MET A 1 -56.38 4.59 9.23
CA MET A 1 -55.28 5.40 9.83
C MET A 1 -53.97 4.63 9.98
N PHE A 2 -53.96 3.39 10.48
CA PHE A 2 -52.72 2.61 10.68
C PHE A 2 -51.91 2.43 9.38
N LEU A 3 -52.54 1.98 8.29
CA LEU A 3 -51.88 1.77 6.99
C LEU A 3 -51.25 3.04 6.42
N GLN A 4 -51.88 4.21 6.60
CA GLN A 4 -51.33 5.49 6.17
C GLN A 4 -50.10 5.90 6.99
N ARG A 5 -50.14 5.72 8.32
CA ARG A 5 -48.99 5.97 9.20
C ARG A 5 -47.81 5.04 8.88
N LEU A 6 -48.10 3.76 8.59
CA LEU A 6 -47.10 2.78 8.18
C LEU A 6 -46.45 3.15 6.84
N LYS A 7 -47.26 3.54 5.83
CA LYS A 7 -46.75 4.03 4.54
C LYS A 7 -45.85 5.25 4.72
N LEU A 8 -46.24 6.20 5.57
CA LEU A 8 -45.45 7.40 5.83
C LEU A 8 -44.12 7.06 6.50
N PHE A 9 -44.12 6.16 7.49
CA PHE A 9 -42.91 5.67 8.15
C PHE A 9 -41.93 5.01 7.17
N PHE A 10 -42.39 4.06 6.35
CA PHE A 10 -41.53 3.43 5.33
C PHE A 10 -41.02 4.45 4.31
N THR A 11 -41.86 5.40 3.89
CA THR A 11 -41.43 6.46 2.97
C THR A 11 -40.32 7.32 3.58
N SER A 12 -40.45 7.71 4.85
CA SER A 12 -39.42 8.45 5.58
C SER A 12 -38.12 7.67 5.69
N ILE A 13 -38.17 6.37 6.03
CA ILE A 13 -36.98 5.52 6.08
C ILE A 13 -36.31 5.43 4.71
N THR A 14 -37.08 5.24 3.63
CA THR A 14 -36.54 5.16 2.27
C THR A 14 -35.86 6.47 1.86
N ILE A 15 -36.46 7.62 2.18
CA ILE A 15 -35.87 8.94 1.89
C ILE A 15 -34.57 9.11 2.68
N LEU A 16 -34.58 8.85 3.98
CA LEU A 16 -33.38 8.96 4.83
C LEU A 16 -32.27 7.99 4.38
N GLY A 17 -32.64 6.75 4.04
CA GLY A 17 -31.72 5.74 3.52
C GLY A 17 -31.10 6.15 2.18
N THR A 18 -31.89 6.77 1.30
CA THR A 18 -31.40 7.28 0.00
C THR A 18 -30.44 8.45 0.20
N ILE A 19 -30.77 9.41 1.09
CA ILE A 19 -29.89 10.53 1.43
C ILE A 19 -28.57 10.00 2.01
N PHE A 20 -28.64 9.04 2.94
CA PHE A 20 -27.46 8.41 3.53
C PHE A 20 -26.60 7.68 2.49
N LEU A 21 -27.23 6.96 1.56
CA LEU A 21 -26.54 6.27 0.47
C LEU A 21 -25.80 7.27 -0.43
N VAL A 22 -26.47 8.35 -0.86
CA VAL A 22 -25.85 9.41 -1.68
C VAL A 22 -24.68 10.05 -0.95
N TYR A 23 -24.85 10.37 0.34
CA TYR A 23 -23.79 10.92 1.19
C TYR A 23 -22.59 9.96 1.31
N SER A 24 -22.85 8.68 1.53
CA SER A 24 -21.82 7.63 1.62
C SER A 24 -21.06 7.45 0.30
N ILE A 25 -21.76 7.45 -0.84
CA ILE A 25 -21.16 7.39 -2.18
C ILE A 25 -20.29 8.62 -2.42
N TYR A 26 -20.78 9.81 -2.10
CA TYR A 26 -20.03 11.06 -2.25
C TYR A 26 -18.75 11.06 -1.41
N ASN A 27 -18.84 10.70 -0.13
CA ASN A 27 -17.69 10.62 0.76
C ASN A 27 -16.67 9.56 0.29
N THR A 28 -17.16 8.40 -0.16
CA THR A 28 -16.31 7.34 -0.72
C THR A 28 -15.58 7.82 -1.97
N HIS A 29 -16.27 8.55 -2.84
CA HIS A 29 -15.66 9.11 -4.05
C HIS A 29 -14.61 10.17 -3.70
N LYS A 30 -14.94 11.12 -2.82
CA LYS A 30 -14.01 12.15 -2.33
C LYS A 30 -12.79 11.53 -1.66
N PHE A 31 -12.98 10.48 -0.85
CA PHE A 31 -11.90 9.72 -0.23
C PHE A 31 -11.04 9.00 -1.27
N LYS A 32 -11.57 8.52 -2.40
CA LYS A 32 -10.76 7.88 -3.45
C LYS A 32 -9.97 8.88 -4.28
N THR A 33 -10.55 10.05 -4.58
CA THR A 33 -9.98 11.00 -5.54
C THR A 33 -9.10 12.07 -4.92
N SER A 34 -9.30 12.43 -3.65
CA SER A 34 -8.51 13.49 -3.01
C SER A 34 -7.02 13.20 -3.04
N ASP A 35 -6.20 14.25 -3.02
CA ASP A 35 -4.76 14.05 -2.91
C ASP A 35 -4.31 13.69 -1.49
N LEU A 36 -3.10 13.15 -1.35
CA LEU A 36 -2.48 13.08 -0.02
C LEU A 36 -2.14 14.51 0.42
N ASP A 37 -2.27 14.78 1.71
CA ASP A 37 -1.87 16.05 2.27
C ASP A 37 -0.35 16.26 2.17
N GLU A 38 0.07 17.52 2.16
CA GLU A 38 1.46 17.88 1.93
C GLU A 38 2.41 17.35 3.02
N LYS A 39 1.92 17.27 4.27
CA LYS A 39 2.68 16.70 5.38
C LYS A 39 2.95 15.21 5.12
N THR A 40 1.96 14.45 4.67
CA THR A 40 2.15 13.05 4.28
C THR A 40 3.13 12.90 3.13
N LYS A 41 3.02 13.72 2.08
CA LYS A 41 3.99 13.70 0.96
C LYS A 41 5.42 13.96 1.43
N ASN A 42 5.62 14.95 2.29
CA ASN A 42 6.94 15.26 2.86
C ASN A 42 7.50 14.10 3.69
N ARG A 43 6.65 13.46 4.51
CA ARG A 43 7.06 12.27 5.28
C ARG A 43 7.46 11.11 4.37
N ILE A 44 6.72 10.86 3.29
CA ILE A 44 7.07 9.84 2.28
C ILE A 44 8.43 10.18 1.70
N THR A 45 8.63 11.40 1.18
CA THR A 45 9.90 11.83 0.57
C THR A 45 11.08 11.68 1.53
N HIS A 46 10.94 12.12 2.79
CA HIS A 46 11.98 11.94 3.81
C HIS A 46 12.31 10.47 4.05
N LYS A 47 11.29 9.61 4.18
CA LYS A 47 11.52 8.17 4.36
C LYS A 47 12.20 7.54 3.14
N ILE A 48 11.87 7.97 1.93
CA ILE A 48 12.52 7.49 0.70
C ILE A 48 14.01 7.82 0.69
N LEU A 49 14.36 9.08 0.97
CA LEU A 49 15.75 9.52 1.04
C LEU A 49 16.50 8.77 2.15
N TYR A 50 15.85 8.55 3.28
CA TYR A 50 16.40 7.76 4.37
C TYR A 50 16.70 6.32 3.94
N LEU A 51 15.74 5.62 3.32
CA LEU A 51 15.93 4.26 2.83
C LEU A 51 17.02 4.16 1.77
N GLN A 52 17.12 5.15 0.87
CA GLN A 52 18.22 5.24 -0.10
C GLN A 52 19.58 5.36 0.61
N SER A 53 19.66 6.18 1.66
CA SER A 53 20.88 6.33 2.45
C SER A 53 21.26 5.03 3.17
N LEU A 54 20.29 4.31 3.73
CA LEU A 54 20.51 3.00 4.37
C LEU A 54 20.94 1.95 3.34
N ALA A 55 20.30 1.91 2.17
CA ALA A 55 20.64 0.99 1.10
C ALA A 55 22.08 1.19 0.62
N TYR A 56 22.51 2.44 0.48
CA TYR A 56 23.90 2.77 0.18
C TYR A 56 24.84 2.35 1.31
N LYS A 57 24.55 2.75 2.55
CA LYS A 57 25.43 2.51 3.71
C LYS A 57 25.60 1.02 4.03
N LYS A 58 24.54 0.24 3.94
CA LYS A 58 24.53 -1.18 4.36
C LYS A 58 24.85 -2.15 3.23
N PHE A 59 24.55 -1.78 1.98
CA PHE A 59 24.66 -2.70 0.86
C PHE A 59 25.46 -2.14 -0.34
N GLY A 60 25.97 -0.91 -0.26
CA GLY A 60 26.71 -0.28 -1.35
C GLY A 60 25.85 0.08 -2.57
N ILE A 61 24.51 0.03 -2.45
CA ILE A 61 23.60 0.26 -3.57
C ILE A 61 23.46 1.76 -3.84
N LYS A 62 24.01 2.21 -4.97
CA LYS A 62 23.87 3.59 -5.48
C LYS A 62 22.66 3.79 -6.40
N ARG A 63 22.02 2.70 -6.83
CA ARG A 63 20.88 2.74 -7.76
C ARG A 63 19.69 3.42 -7.10
N LYS A 64 19.18 4.48 -7.73
CA LYS A 64 17.92 5.12 -7.31
C LYS A 64 16.75 4.22 -7.71
N ILE A 65 15.97 3.79 -6.73
CA ILE A 65 14.74 3.02 -6.94
C ILE A 65 13.55 3.99 -6.98
N PRO A 66 12.85 4.15 -8.11
CA PRO A 66 11.65 4.97 -8.22
C PRO A 66 10.52 4.43 -7.33
N ILE A 67 9.85 5.34 -6.62
CA ILE A 67 8.70 5.02 -5.77
C ILE A 67 7.52 5.89 -6.20
N LYS A 68 6.39 5.27 -6.52
CA LYS A 68 5.19 5.93 -7.04
C LYS A 68 3.99 5.65 -6.14
N VAL A 69 3.35 6.69 -5.65
CA VAL A 69 2.05 6.57 -4.97
C VAL A 69 0.96 6.48 -6.04
N SER A 70 0.27 5.34 -6.10
CA SER A 70 -0.71 5.03 -7.14
C SER A 70 -2.11 4.96 -6.58
N ASN A 71 -3.07 5.55 -7.31
CA ASN A 71 -4.51 5.40 -7.05
C ASN A 71 -5.11 4.17 -7.77
N LYS A 72 -4.35 3.56 -8.70
CA LYS A 72 -4.80 2.43 -9.52
C LYS A 72 -4.64 1.07 -8.84
N MET A 73 -3.94 1.01 -7.70
CA MET A 73 -3.72 -0.26 -7.01
C MET A 73 -5.05 -0.84 -6.47
N PRO A 74 -5.25 -2.17 -6.60
CA PRO A 74 -6.30 -2.90 -5.93
C PRO A 74 -6.32 -2.59 -4.42
N SER A 75 -7.51 -2.44 -3.84
CA SER A 75 -7.62 -2.03 -2.43
C SER A 75 -7.00 -3.05 -1.48
N ASN A 76 -7.00 -4.33 -1.82
CA ASN A 76 -6.40 -5.40 -1.04
C ASN A 76 -4.85 -5.35 -0.98
N LEU A 77 -4.19 -4.56 -1.81
CA LEU A 77 -2.73 -4.41 -1.80
C LEU A 77 -2.30 -3.11 -1.13
N PHE A 78 -1.28 -3.17 -0.28
CA PHE A 78 -0.68 -2.00 0.36
C PHE A 78 0.46 -1.42 -0.47
N GLY A 79 1.32 -2.27 -1.02
CA GLY A 79 2.42 -1.90 -1.88
C GLY A 79 2.88 -3.07 -2.76
N ALA A 80 3.71 -2.76 -3.74
CA ALA A 80 4.36 -3.76 -4.59
C ALA A 80 5.67 -3.21 -5.15
N ALA A 81 6.78 -3.92 -4.96
CA ALA A 81 7.94 -3.80 -5.81
C ALA A 81 7.73 -4.62 -7.09
N THR A 82 8.00 -4.03 -8.24
CA THR A 82 7.87 -4.66 -9.55
C THR A 82 9.20 -4.63 -10.29
N LEU A 83 9.52 -5.71 -10.99
CA LEU A 83 10.61 -5.79 -11.97
C LEU A 83 9.97 -6.05 -13.34
N ASN A 84 10.16 -5.15 -14.30
CA ASN A 84 9.62 -5.34 -15.65
C ASN A 84 10.61 -6.10 -16.56
N GLN A 85 10.15 -6.47 -17.76
CA GLN A 85 10.95 -7.19 -18.76
C GLN A 85 12.20 -6.41 -19.23
N LYS A 86 12.21 -5.08 -19.05
CA LYS A 86 13.36 -4.21 -19.36
C LYS A 86 14.36 -4.10 -18.21
N GLY A 87 14.12 -4.79 -17.09
CA GLY A 87 14.97 -4.73 -15.89
C GLY A 87 14.74 -3.49 -15.03
N GLU A 88 13.66 -2.74 -15.27
CA GLU A 88 13.29 -1.57 -14.47
C GLU A 88 12.59 -2.02 -13.20
N ILE A 89 13.12 -1.55 -12.07
CA ILE A 89 12.58 -1.80 -10.74
C ILE A 89 11.81 -0.55 -10.31
N VAL A 90 10.55 -0.72 -9.91
CA VAL A 90 9.70 0.38 -9.40
C VAL A 90 8.92 -0.11 -8.19
N ILE A 91 8.80 0.74 -7.18
CA ILE A 91 7.92 0.48 -6.03
C ILE A 91 6.64 1.28 -6.21
N PHE A 92 5.50 0.61 -6.11
CA PHE A 92 4.18 1.22 -6.06
C PHE A 92 3.63 1.13 -4.65
N LEU A 93 3.07 2.25 -4.16
CA LEU A 93 2.38 2.31 -2.88
C LEU A 93 0.92 2.71 -3.09
N ASN A 94 0.00 2.08 -2.36
CA ASN A 94 -1.41 2.32 -2.53
C ASN A 94 -1.85 3.63 -1.85
N LYS A 95 -2.27 4.61 -2.66
CA LYS A 95 -2.78 5.90 -2.18
C LYS A 95 -3.97 5.75 -1.22
N LYS A 96 -4.83 4.75 -1.44
CA LYS A 96 -6.01 4.51 -0.61
C LYS A 96 -5.60 4.11 0.82
N ARG A 97 -4.56 3.27 0.94
CA ARG A 97 -4.03 2.81 2.24
C ARG A 97 -3.33 3.91 3.03
N PHE A 98 -2.69 4.86 2.35
CA PHE A 98 -2.15 6.05 3.02
C PHE A 98 -3.22 6.88 3.73
N LYS A 99 -4.45 6.92 3.20
CA LYS A 99 -5.55 7.66 3.83
C LYS A 99 -6.16 6.92 5.03
N GLU A 100 -5.88 5.62 5.17
CA GLU A 100 -6.30 4.79 6.30
C GLU A 100 -5.25 4.82 7.41
N SER A 101 -3.97 4.64 7.04
CA SER A 101 -2.86 4.68 8.00
C SER A 101 -1.56 5.11 7.33
N VAL A 102 -1.18 6.36 7.56
CA VAL A 102 0.10 6.91 7.07
C VAL A 102 1.28 6.23 7.74
N ASP A 103 1.23 6.05 9.06
CA ASP A 103 2.37 5.53 9.82
C ASP A 103 2.71 4.09 9.41
N TYR A 104 1.70 3.24 9.26
CA TYR A 104 1.90 1.87 8.78
C TYR A 104 2.49 1.83 7.36
N MET A 105 1.96 2.67 6.47
CA MET A 105 2.47 2.73 5.09
C MET A 105 3.94 3.19 5.02
N ILE A 106 4.35 4.13 5.88
CA ILE A 106 5.69 4.71 5.88
C ILE A 106 6.71 3.84 6.63
N ASP A 107 6.35 3.29 7.78
CA ASP A 107 7.29 2.60 8.66
C ASP A 107 7.32 1.07 8.49
N ASP A 108 6.27 0.49 7.91
CA ASP A 108 6.15 -0.95 7.72
C ASP A 108 6.19 -1.29 6.22
N VAL A 109 5.23 -0.76 5.44
CA VAL A 109 5.04 -1.16 4.03
C VAL A 109 6.17 -0.64 3.15
N LEU A 110 6.59 0.60 3.31
CA LEU A 110 7.62 1.19 2.45
C LEU A 110 8.99 0.48 2.60
N PRO A 111 9.53 0.24 3.81
CA PRO A 111 10.74 -0.59 3.98
C PRO A 111 10.58 -2.02 3.46
N HIS A 112 9.40 -2.61 3.65
CA HIS A 112 9.07 -3.96 3.16
C HIS A 112 9.20 -4.07 1.63
N GLU A 113 8.55 -3.18 0.88
CA GLU A 113 8.64 -3.18 -0.57
C GLU A 113 10.02 -2.71 -1.05
N TYR A 114 10.70 -1.84 -0.30
CA TYR A 114 12.07 -1.46 -0.61
C TYR A 114 13.04 -2.64 -0.51
N ALA A 115 12.85 -3.52 0.47
CA ALA A 115 13.62 -4.76 0.59
C ALA A 115 13.41 -5.67 -0.62
N HIS A 116 12.17 -5.83 -1.11
CA HIS A 116 11.88 -6.54 -2.36
C HIS A 116 12.57 -5.91 -3.56
N ALA A 117 12.57 -4.58 -3.67
CA ALA A 117 13.27 -3.90 -4.74
C ALA A 117 14.79 -4.15 -4.68
N LEU A 118 15.39 -4.18 -3.50
CA LEU A 118 16.81 -4.53 -3.34
C LEU A 118 17.08 -6.00 -3.68
N MET A 119 16.17 -6.92 -3.38
CA MET A 119 16.26 -8.32 -3.84
C MET A 119 16.40 -8.37 -5.37
N PHE A 120 15.56 -7.63 -6.11
CA PHE A 120 15.69 -7.52 -7.57
C PHE A 120 17.02 -6.89 -8.00
N VAL A 121 17.54 -5.89 -7.27
CA VAL A 121 18.87 -5.32 -7.56
C VAL A 121 19.98 -6.37 -7.41
N PHE A 122 19.86 -7.28 -6.45
CA PHE A 122 20.80 -8.39 -6.26
C PHE A 122 20.58 -9.56 -7.23
N GLY A 123 19.64 -9.46 -8.17
CA GLY A 123 19.29 -10.56 -9.08
C GLY A 123 18.54 -11.70 -8.39
N ASP A 124 18.01 -11.46 -7.19
CA ASP A 124 17.30 -12.47 -6.40
C ASP A 124 15.79 -12.33 -6.60
N VAL A 125 15.24 -13.27 -7.37
CA VAL A 125 13.81 -13.38 -7.68
C VAL A 125 13.18 -14.62 -7.02
N SER A 126 13.78 -15.08 -5.90
CA SER A 126 13.31 -16.27 -5.19
C SER A 126 11.82 -16.15 -4.84
N LYS A 127 11.10 -17.25 -5.01
CA LYS A 127 9.69 -17.40 -4.63
C LYS A 127 9.51 -18.04 -3.25
N GLU A 128 10.61 -18.32 -2.53
CA GLU A 128 10.57 -18.87 -1.18
C GLU A 128 9.70 -17.99 -0.27
N ASN A 129 8.74 -18.60 0.44
CA ASN A 129 7.79 -17.92 1.33
C ASN A 129 7.11 -16.69 0.71
N GLY A 130 6.66 -16.79 -0.55
CA GLY A 130 6.00 -15.67 -1.23
C GLY A 130 6.93 -14.48 -1.52
N GLY A 131 8.24 -14.71 -1.57
CA GLY A 131 9.27 -13.68 -1.74
C GLY A 131 9.87 -13.17 -0.43
N HIS A 132 9.41 -13.65 0.73
CA HIS A 132 9.96 -13.31 2.05
C HIS A 132 11.05 -14.30 2.49
N SER A 133 12.07 -14.47 1.65
CA SER A 133 13.25 -15.29 1.98
C SER A 133 14.00 -14.74 3.20
N LYS A 134 14.94 -15.52 3.75
CA LYS A 134 15.76 -15.05 4.87
C LYS A 134 16.56 -13.79 4.50
N LYS A 135 17.12 -13.76 3.30
CA LYS A 135 17.82 -12.60 2.76
C LYS A 135 16.92 -11.38 2.65
N TRP A 136 15.69 -11.54 2.17
CA TRP A 136 14.71 -10.46 2.14
C TRP A 136 14.45 -9.91 3.56
N GLN A 137 14.24 -10.79 4.54
CA GLN A 137 13.98 -10.37 5.92
C GLN A 137 15.17 -9.60 6.49
N ASP A 138 16.40 -10.09 6.27
CA ASP A 138 17.61 -9.45 6.77
C ASP A 138 17.80 -8.06 6.13
N ILE A 139 17.46 -7.92 4.84
CA ILE A 139 17.42 -6.62 4.16
C ILE A 139 16.35 -5.72 4.77
N CYS A 140 15.13 -6.21 4.98
CA CYS A 140 14.03 -5.44 5.55
C CYS A 140 14.35 -4.92 6.97
N LEU A 141 14.95 -5.77 7.82
CA LEU A 141 15.41 -5.38 9.15
C LEU A 141 16.56 -4.37 9.09
N ALA A 142 17.50 -4.55 8.15
CA ALA A 142 18.57 -3.60 7.92
C ALA A 142 18.06 -2.23 7.42
N LEU A 143 16.95 -2.20 6.69
CA LEU A 143 16.22 -1.00 6.30
C LEU A 143 15.32 -0.44 7.41
N GLU A 144 15.42 -1.00 8.62
CA GLU A 144 14.66 -0.59 9.82
C GLU A 144 13.14 -0.68 9.63
N GLY A 145 12.68 -1.65 8.85
CA GLY A 145 11.28 -2.01 8.76
C GLY A 145 10.79 -2.56 10.10
N LYS A 146 9.67 -2.03 10.61
CA LYS A 146 9.12 -2.45 11.91
C LYS A 146 8.53 -3.86 11.89
N ARG A 147 7.98 -4.29 10.75
CA ARG A 147 7.35 -5.61 10.57
C ARG A 147 7.92 -6.33 9.34
N CYS A 148 8.93 -7.15 9.57
CA CYS A 148 9.65 -7.92 8.54
C CYS A 148 9.49 -9.44 8.78
N ASN A 149 8.24 -9.90 8.88
CA ASN A 149 7.94 -11.30 9.15
C ASN A 149 8.11 -12.14 7.87
N ARG A 150 8.77 -13.30 7.98
CA ARG A 150 8.94 -14.26 6.87
C ARG A 150 7.73 -15.14 6.64
N PHE A 151 7.04 -15.43 7.73
CA PHE A 151 5.85 -16.26 7.76
C PHE A 151 4.72 -15.32 8.11
N VAL A 152 4.07 -14.81 7.08
CA VAL A 152 2.83 -14.10 7.26
C VAL A 152 1.74 -15.16 7.32
N ASP A 153 0.88 -15.09 8.33
CA ASP A 153 -0.24 -16.03 8.46
C ASP A 153 -1.06 -15.99 7.16
N TYR A 154 -1.42 -17.15 6.60
CA TYR A 154 -1.96 -17.28 5.23
C TYR A 154 -3.23 -16.43 4.96
N ASN A 155 -3.85 -15.89 6.01
CA ASN A 155 -5.00 -14.98 5.92
C ASN A 155 -4.64 -13.52 5.59
N ASP A 156 -3.35 -13.13 5.65
CA ASP A 156 -2.88 -11.75 5.46
C ASP A 156 -2.16 -11.51 4.12
N VAL A 157 -1.81 -12.56 3.36
CA VAL A 157 -1.09 -12.44 2.08
C VAL A 157 -1.95 -12.91 0.93
N ILE A 158 -2.56 -11.95 0.25
CA ILE A 158 -3.23 -12.18 -1.01
C ILE A 158 -2.18 -12.36 -2.10
N PHE A 159 -2.02 -13.62 -2.51
CA PHE A 159 -1.40 -14.01 -3.77
C PHE A 159 -2.13 -13.30 -4.92
N ASP A 160 -1.48 -12.29 -5.52
CA ASP A 160 -1.35 -12.11 -6.99
C ASP A 160 -0.59 -10.79 -7.29
N LYS A 161 0.69 -10.69 -6.89
CA LYS A 161 1.54 -9.52 -7.20
C LYS A 161 2.00 -9.48 -8.68
N THR A 162 1.60 -10.44 -9.50
CA THR A 162 2.08 -10.59 -10.88
C THR A 162 1.13 -10.09 -11.96
N ASN A 163 -0.15 -9.88 -11.67
CA ASN A 163 -1.12 -9.29 -12.61
C ASN A 163 -1.56 -7.89 -12.16
N LEU A 164 -0.62 -6.97 -12.00
CA LEU A 164 -0.92 -5.57 -11.70
C LEU A 164 -1.42 -4.77 -12.93
N PHE A 165 -1.48 -5.40 -14.11
CA PHE A 165 -2.03 -4.89 -15.36
C PHE A 165 -2.59 -6.02 -16.22
#